data_AF-A0A412XCS9-F1
#
_entry.id   AF-A0A412XCS9-F1
#
_cell.length_a   1.000
_cell.length_b   1.000
_cell.length_c   1.000
_cell.angle_alpha   90.00
_cell.angle_beta   90.00
_cell.angle_gamma   90.00
#
_symmetry.space_group_name_H-M   'P 1'
#
loop_
_entity.id
_entity.type
_entity.pdbx_description
1 polymer ?
#
loop_
_entity_poly.entity_id
_entity_poly.type
_entity_poly.pdbx_seq_one_letter_code
_entity_poly.pdbx_strand_id
1 'polypeptide(L)'
;MQQAVFSLKNYSVVKVMLDLENIPPQCIFDLKIEPSGIYFQRERQYVLNLVFKASYKKENTDFEVINIKLKAVFSFGDMVQTDTIPSYFYANSIAIIFPYVRAFVSTITLQANVAPIMIPTLNVSLLERELRRNTVLK
;
A
#
# COMPACT_ATOMS: atom_id res chain seq x y z
N MET A 1 21.87 22.49 -0.79
CA MET A 1 20.96 21.39 -1.15
C MET A 1 19.58 21.74 -0.60
N GLN A 2 18.52 21.68 -1.42
CA GLN A 2 17.15 21.80 -0.89
C GLN A 2 16.82 20.54 -0.08
N GLN A 3 16.32 20.72 1.13
CA GLN A 3 15.95 19.62 2.02
C GLN A 3 14.61 19.04 1.56
N ALA A 4 14.49 17.71 1.49
CA ALA A 4 13.25 17.05 1.10
C ALA A 4 12.15 17.32 2.14
N VAL A 5 10.94 17.62 1.67
CA VAL A 5 9.79 17.92 2.54
C VAL A 5 9.39 16.70 3.39
N PHE A 6 9.46 15.51 2.82
CA PHE A 6 9.26 14.26 3.52
C PHE A 6 10.17 13.18 2.94
N SER A 7 10.45 12.14 3.73
CA SER A 7 11.27 11.01 3.31
C SER A 7 10.71 9.69 3.84
N LEU A 8 10.79 8.63 3.04
CA LEU A 8 10.55 7.27 3.51
C LEU A 8 11.70 6.86 4.42
N LYS A 9 11.40 6.49 5.67
CA LYS A 9 12.40 6.01 6.64
C LYS A 9 12.55 4.51 6.62
N ASN A 10 11.43 3.79 6.60
CA ASN A 10 11.41 2.34 6.50
C ASN A 10 10.04 1.85 6.04
N TYR A 11 9.97 0.60 5.60
CA TYR A 11 8.73 -0.14 5.41
C TYR A 11 8.88 -1.59 5.85
N SER A 12 7.77 -2.25 6.12
CA SER A 12 7.73 -3.66 6.46
C SER A 12 6.40 -4.27 6.03
N VAL A 13 6.44 -5.51 5.54
CA VAL A 13 5.24 -6.30 5.35
C VAL A 13 4.89 -6.94 6.68
N VAL A 14 3.77 -6.54 7.27
CA VAL A 14 3.39 -6.92 8.64
C VAL A 14 2.38 -8.07 8.70
N LYS A 15 1.69 -8.35 7.58
CA LYS A 15 0.80 -9.50 7.43
C LYS A 15 0.81 -9.95 5.98
N VAL A 16 0.86 -11.26 5.77
CA VAL A 16 0.69 -11.91 4.48
C VAL A 16 -0.26 -13.08 4.65
N MET A 17 -1.27 -13.14 3.79
CA MET A 17 -2.07 -14.32 3.52
C MET A 17 -1.97 -14.60 2.03
N LEU A 18 -1.73 -15.85 1.68
CA LEU A 18 -1.60 -16.32 0.31
C LEU A 18 -2.30 -17.68 0.23
N ASP A 19 -3.35 -17.75 -0.57
CA ASP A 19 -4.09 -18.99 -0.87
C ASP A 19 -3.96 -19.27 -2.38
N LEU A 20 -3.21 -20.31 -2.72
CA LEU A 20 -2.90 -20.67 -4.12
C LEU A 20 -3.59 -21.96 -4.57
N GLU A 21 -4.46 -22.57 -3.75
CA GLU A 21 -4.90 -23.94 -3.97
C GLU A 21 -5.71 -24.13 -5.26
N ASN A 22 -6.61 -23.19 -5.58
CA ASN A 22 -7.63 -23.39 -6.61
C ASN A 22 -7.73 -22.24 -7.62
N ILE A 23 -6.62 -21.58 -7.93
CA ILE A 23 -6.59 -20.46 -8.90
C ILE A 23 -6.87 -21.00 -10.32
N PRO A 24 -7.95 -20.54 -10.99
CA PRO A 24 -8.24 -20.97 -12.35
C PRO A 24 -7.12 -20.59 -13.33
N PRO A 25 -6.86 -21.41 -14.37
CA PRO A 25 -6.00 -21.00 -15.48
C PRO A 25 -6.53 -19.69 -16.10
N GLN A 26 -5.64 -18.73 -16.38
CA GLN A 26 -6.01 -17.42 -16.98
C GLN A 26 -6.97 -16.58 -16.12
N CYS A 27 -6.91 -16.72 -14.79
CA CYS A 27 -7.72 -15.94 -13.86
C CYS A 27 -7.45 -14.43 -13.94
N ILE A 28 -8.52 -13.64 -14.01
CA ILE A 28 -8.47 -12.18 -13.86
C ILE A 28 -8.76 -11.85 -12.41
N PHE A 29 -7.80 -11.24 -11.72
CA PHE A 29 -7.98 -10.82 -10.34
C PHE A 29 -8.67 -9.46 -10.25
N ASP A 30 -9.66 -9.35 -9.37
CA ASP A 30 -10.09 -8.08 -8.81
C ASP A 30 -9.09 -7.63 -7.74
N LEU A 31 -8.66 -6.38 -7.84
CA LEU A 31 -7.57 -5.85 -7.05
C LEU A 31 -8.08 -4.70 -6.19
N LYS A 32 -7.91 -4.83 -4.89
CA LYS A 32 -8.34 -3.81 -3.93
C LYS A 32 -7.17 -3.31 -3.11
N ILE A 33 -7.12 -1.99 -2.94
CA ILE A 33 -6.11 -1.32 -2.12
C ILE A 33 -6.81 -0.41 -1.14
N GLU A 34 -6.52 -0.60 0.13
CA GLU A 34 -7.15 0.11 1.24
C GLU A 34 -6.06 0.86 2.02
N PRO A 35 -5.83 2.14 1.71
CA PRO A 35 -4.86 2.96 2.40
C PRO A 35 -5.46 3.54 3.69
N SER A 36 -4.64 3.60 4.75
CA SER A 36 -4.98 4.28 6.01
C SER A 36 -3.71 4.82 6.65
N GLY A 37 -3.83 5.81 7.53
CA GLY A 37 -2.63 6.34 8.16
C GLY A 37 -2.84 7.01 9.50
N ILE A 38 -1.72 7.20 10.18
CA ILE A 38 -1.64 7.89 11.47
C ILE A 38 -0.54 8.92 11.35
N TYR A 39 -0.87 10.18 11.60
CA TYR A 39 0.11 11.25 11.68
C TYR A 39 0.38 11.59 13.13
N PHE A 40 1.64 11.46 13.52
CA PHE A 40 2.17 11.77 14.84
C PHE A 40 2.79 13.17 14.79
N GLN A 41 2.04 14.18 15.25
CA GLN A 41 2.37 15.59 15.07
C GLN A 41 3.64 15.99 15.81
N ARG A 42 3.82 15.50 17.04
CA ARG A 42 4.99 15.80 17.88
C ARG A 42 6.27 15.23 17.27
N GLU A 43 6.18 14.04 16.71
CA GLU A 43 7.29 13.30 16.11
C GLU A 43 7.55 13.70 14.64
N ARG A 44 6.65 14.48 14.03
CA ARG A 44 6.67 14.80 12.58
C ARG A 44 6.76 13.52 11.73
N GLN A 45 6.00 12.50 12.12
CA GLN A 45 6.02 11.19 11.49
C GLN A 45 4.65 10.78 10.98
N TYR A 46 4.63 10.14 9.82
CA TYR A 46 3.44 9.52 9.27
C TYR A 46 3.63 8.02 9.12
N VAL A 47 2.72 7.26 9.70
CA VAL A 47 2.63 5.82 9.51
C VAL A 47 1.55 5.54 8.48
N LEU A 48 1.97 5.11 7.29
CA LEU A 48 1.08 4.64 6.23
C LEU A 48 0.88 3.13 6.38
N ASN A 49 -0.36 2.69 6.43
CA ASN A 49 -0.73 1.29 6.25
C ASN A 49 -1.39 1.13 4.88
N LEU A 50 -0.87 0.21 4.07
CA LEU A 50 -1.44 -0.16 2.78
C LEU A 50 -1.86 -1.62 2.84
N VAL A 51 -3.17 -1.87 2.79
CA VAL A 51 -3.70 -3.24 2.63
C VAL A 51 -3.94 -3.48 1.14
N PHE A 52 -3.34 -4.53 0.59
CA PHE A 52 -3.56 -4.98 -0.77
C PHE A 52 -4.26 -6.33 -0.73
N LYS A 53 -5.33 -6.47 -1.51
CA LYS A 53 -6.08 -7.70 -1.68
C LYS A 53 -6.20 -8.03 -3.16
N ALA A 54 -6.09 -9.32 -3.47
CA ALA A 54 -6.43 -9.85 -4.78
C ALA A 54 -7.44 -10.98 -4.59
N SER A 55 -8.54 -10.91 -5.32
CA SER A 55 -9.59 -11.93 -5.30
C SER A 55 -10.06 -12.25 -6.72
N TYR A 56 -10.74 -13.38 -6.89
CA TYR A 56 -11.43 -13.69 -8.13
C TYR A 56 -12.82 -14.23 -7.84
N LYS A 57 -13.70 -14.12 -8.83
CA LYS A 57 -15.07 -14.64 -8.74
C LYS A 57 -15.20 -15.95 -9.51
N LYS A 58 -15.78 -16.95 -8.87
CA LYS A 58 -16.24 -18.19 -9.50
C LYS A 58 -17.62 -18.52 -8.96
N GLU A 59 -18.59 -18.75 -9.84
CA GLU A 59 -19.96 -19.15 -9.47
C GLU A 59 -20.60 -18.22 -8.41
N ASN A 60 -20.44 -16.90 -8.59
CA ASN A 60 -20.89 -15.84 -7.65
C ASN A 60 -20.26 -15.88 -6.25
N THR A 61 -19.19 -16.65 -6.05
CA THR A 61 -18.42 -16.65 -4.80
C THR A 61 -17.09 -15.92 -5.01
N ASP A 62 -16.75 -15.02 -4.09
CA ASP A 62 -15.47 -14.33 -4.05
C ASP A 62 -14.43 -15.17 -3.32
N PHE A 63 -13.29 -15.41 -3.98
CA PHE A 63 -12.15 -16.13 -3.42
C PHE A 63 -10.99 -15.16 -3.22
N GLU A 64 -10.61 -14.89 -1.97
CA GLU A 64 -9.45 -14.06 -1.63
C GLU A 64 -8.17 -14.89 -1.75
N VAL A 65 -7.28 -14.49 -2.67
CA VAL A 65 -6.03 -15.20 -2.98
C VAL A 65 -4.85 -14.54 -2.27
N ILE A 66 -4.86 -13.21 -2.18
CA ILE A 66 -3.80 -12.44 -1.55
C ILE A 66 -4.43 -11.46 -0.58
N ASN A 67 -3.85 -11.35 0.62
CA ASN A 67 -4.12 -10.27 1.55
C ASN A 67 -2.83 -9.87 2.27
N ILE A 68 -2.30 -8.71 1.88
CA ILE A 68 -1.03 -8.19 2.37
C ILE A 68 -1.29 -6.88 3.08
N LYS A 69 -0.73 -6.74 4.29
CA LYS A 69 -0.65 -5.45 4.98
C LYS A 69 0.80 -5.01 5.02
N LEU A 70 1.07 -3.85 4.43
CA LEU A 70 2.37 -3.19 4.48
C LEU A 70 2.26 -1.95 5.36
N LYS A 71 3.26 -1.75 6.22
CA LYS A 71 3.42 -0.56 7.07
C LYS A 71 4.66 0.20 6.63
N ALA A 72 4.51 1.48 6.32
CA ALA A 72 5.58 2.40 5.96
C ALA A 72 5.64 3.58 6.93
N VAL A 73 6.84 4.04 7.23
CA VAL A 73 7.10 5.17 8.12
C VAL A 73 7.76 6.27 7.31
N PHE A 74 7.13 7.44 7.29
CA PHE A 74 7.66 8.66 6.70
C PHE A 74 8.01 9.66 7.80
N SER A 75 9.04 10.46 7.58
CA SER A 75 9.32 11.66 8.38
C SER A 75 9.14 12.91 7.54
N PHE A 76 8.64 13.98 8.15
CA PHE A 76 8.63 15.31 7.55
C PHE A 76 9.86 16.12 7.96
N GLY A 77 10.35 16.96 7.04
CA GLY A 77 11.45 17.89 7.30
C GLY A 77 11.00 19.11 8.12
N ASP A 78 11.97 19.88 8.60
CA ASP A 78 11.70 20.92 9.60
C ASP A 78 10.93 22.13 9.08
N MET A 79 10.84 22.28 7.76
CA MET A 79 10.10 23.35 7.09
C MET A 79 8.59 23.08 7.02
N VAL A 80 8.13 21.88 7.40
CA VAL A 80 6.70 21.55 7.45
C VAL A 80 6.14 21.98 8.79
N GLN A 81 5.07 22.78 8.78
CA GLN A 81 4.34 23.08 10.00
C GLN A 81 3.92 21.77 10.66
N THR A 82 4.21 21.61 11.95
CA THR A 82 3.96 20.37 12.72
C THR A 82 2.54 19.86 12.58
N ASP A 83 1.60 20.78 12.36
CA ASP A 83 0.17 20.50 12.46
C ASP A 83 -0.48 20.22 11.10
N THR A 84 0.28 20.32 10.00
CA THR A 84 -0.28 20.20 8.64
C THR A 84 0.49 19.19 7.80
N ILE A 85 -0.24 18.21 7.27
CA ILE A 85 0.27 17.28 6.26
C ILE A 85 0.12 17.96 4.89
N PRO A 86 1.20 18.15 4.11
CA PRO A 86 1.11 18.71 2.77
C PRO A 86 0.13 17.92 1.89
N SER A 87 -0.72 18.59 1.12
CA SER A 87 -1.76 17.94 0.32
C SER A 87 -1.22 16.87 -0.64
N TYR A 88 -0.05 17.12 -1.24
CA TYR A 88 0.65 16.22 -2.14
C TYR A 88 1.28 15.00 -1.44
N PHE A 89 1.38 14.98 -0.11
CA PHE A 89 1.96 13.84 0.62
C PHE A 89 1.15 12.56 0.40
N TYR A 90 -0.17 12.66 0.40
CA TYR A 90 -1.06 11.49 0.30
C TYR A 90 -0.84 10.72 -1.00
N ALA A 91 -0.87 11.39 -2.15
CA ALA A 91 -0.62 10.76 -3.44
C ALA A 91 0.82 10.23 -3.53
N ASN A 92 1.80 11.04 -3.14
CA ASN A 92 3.21 10.68 -3.28
C ASN A 92 3.64 9.53 -2.35
N SER A 93 3.13 9.48 -1.11
CA SER A 93 3.44 8.41 -0.16
C SER A 93 2.96 7.05 -0.69
N ILE A 94 1.77 7.00 -1.29
CA ILE A 94 1.25 5.80 -1.96
C ILE A 94 2.09 5.46 -3.18
N ALA A 95 2.42 6.43 -4.03
CA ALA A 95 3.25 6.21 -5.22
C ALA A 95 4.65 5.67 -4.89
N ILE A 96 5.23 6.09 -3.75
CA ILE A 96 6.51 5.58 -3.26
C ILE A 96 6.37 4.14 -2.74
N ILE A 97 5.28 3.81 -2.05
CA ILE A 97 5.11 2.50 -1.39
C ILE A 97 4.56 1.41 -2.30
N PHE A 98 3.72 1.77 -3.26
CA PHE A 98 3.09 0.80 -4.15
C PHE A 98 4.07 -0.11 -4.91
N PRO A 99 5.22 0.36 -5.43
CA PRO A 99 6.23 -0.49 -6.05
C PRO A 99 6.73 -1.62 -5.14
N TYR A 100 6.82 -1.39 -3.83
CA TYR A 100 7.25 -2.40 -2.87
C TYR A 100 6.21 -3.51 -2.68
N VAL A 101 4.92 -3.16 -2.62
CA VAL A 101 3.84 -4.17 -2.59
C VAL A 101 3.83 -4.98 -3.89
N ARG A 102 3.94 -4.30 -5.04
CA ARG A 102 4.01 -4.93 -6.36
C ARG A 102 5.16 -5.93 -6.46
N ALA A 103 6.37 -5.50 -6.11
CA ALA A 103 7.54 -6.36 -6.13
C ALA A 103 7.39 -7.54 -5.15
N PHE A 104 6.84 -7.31 -3.96
CA PHE A 104 6.63 -8.35 -2.96
C PHE A 104 5.68 -9.44 -3.47
N VAL A 105 4.52 -9.07 -4.02
CA VAL A 105 3.54 -10.03 -4.57
C VAL A 105 4.12 -10.87 -5.69
N SER A 106 4.78 -10.23 -6.66
CA SER A 106 5.40 -10.96 -7.78
C SER A 106 6.53 -11.88 -7.28
N THR A 107 7.27 -11.47 -6.25
CA THR A 107 8.35 -12.29 -5.67
C THR A 107 7.79 -13.51 -4.92
N ILE A 108 6.84 -13.34 -4.01
CA ILE A 108 6.33 -14.47 -3.21
C ILE A 108 5.63 -15.52 -4.08
N THR A 109 4.94 -15.08 -5.14
CA THR A 109 4.27 -15.99 -6.09
C THR A 109 5.28 -16.73 -6.95
N LEU A 110 6.32 -16.04 -7.44
CA LEU A 110 7.45 -16.68 -8.11
C LEU A 110 8.14 -17.72 -7.21
N GLN A 111 8.40 -17.37 -5.94
CA GLN A 111 9.04 -18.28 -4.98
C GLN A 111 8.15 -19.47 -4.60
N ALA A 112 6.83 -19.33 -4.70
CA ALA A 112 5.88 -20.44 -4.55
C ALA A 112 5.76 -21.30 -5.83
N ASN A 113 6.60 -21.06 -6.83
CA ASN A 113 6.61 -21.76 -8.12
C ASN A 113 5.26 -21.69 -8.87
N VAL A 114 4.52 -20.59 -8.68
CA VAL A 114 3.36 -20.26 -9.50
C VAL A 114 3.71 -19.13 -10.46
N ALA A 115 2.94 -18.99 -11.56
CA ALA A 115 3.10 -17.88 -12.47
C ALA A 115 3.05 -16.56 -11.68
N PRO A 116 4.06 -15.67 -11.79
CA PRO A 116 4.11 -14.45 -11.00
C PRO A 116 2.84 -13.61 -11.18
N ILE A 117 2.18 -13.28 -10.07
CA ILE A 117 1.03 -12.38 -10.13
C ILE A 117 1.55 -10.97 -10.35
N MET A 118 1.28 -10.45 -11.54
CA MET A 118 1.71 -9.11 -11.96
C MET A 118 0.62 -8.10 -11.65
N ILE A 119 0.86 -7.25 -10.64
CA ILE A 119 -0.05 -6.15 -10.32
C ILE A 119 0.12 -5.03 -11.37
N PRO A 120 -0.96 -4.52 -11.98
CA PRO A 120 -0.90 -3.38 -12.89
C PRO A 120 -0.54 -2.08 -12.16
N THR A 121 -0.33 -1.01 -12.93
CA THR A 121 -0.16 0.34 -12.37
C THR A 121 -1.44 0.81 -11.68
N LEU A 122 -1.27 1.70 -10.71
CA LEU A 122 -2.34 2.15 -9.83
C LEU A 122 -2.84 3.55 -10.20
N ASN A 123 -4.15 3.77 -10.09
CA ASN A 123 -4.71 5.12 -10.17
C ASN A 123 -4.65 5.82 -8.81
N VAL A 124 -3.61 6.64 -8.61
CA VAL A 124 -3.27 7.25 -7.31
C VAL A 124 -4.31 8.27 -6.85
N SER A 125 -5.04 8.91 -7.78
CA SER A 125 -5.99 9.99 -7.48
C SER A 125 -7.16 9.55 -6.60
N LEU A 126 -7.66 8.32 -6.79
CA LEU A 126 -8.73 7.77 -5.95
C LEU A 126 -8.23 7.45 -4.55
N LEU A 127 -7.05 6.81 -4.46
CA LEU A 127 -6.47 6.40 -3.20
C LEU A 127 -5.98 7.57 -2.34
N GLU A 128 -5.60 8.69 -2.95
CA GLU A 128 -5.27 9.93 -2.23
C GLU A 128 -6.44 10.35 -1.33
N ARG A 129 -7.66 10.39 -1.89
CA ARG A 129 -8.87 10.81 -1.16
C ARG A 129 -9.19 9.85 -0.02
N GLU A 130 -9.06 8.56 -0.28
CA GLU A 130 -9.29 7.53 0.74
C GLU A 130 -8.28 7.60 1.87
N LEU A 131 -6.99 7.74 1.56
CA LEU A 131 -5.95 7.86 2.58
C LEU A 131 -6.17 9.11 3.44
N ARG A 132 -6.48 10.25 2.81
CA ARG A 132 -6.77 11.48 3.54
C ARG A 132 -7.97 11.31 4.48
N ARG A 133 -9.05 10.69 4.01
CA ARG A 133 -10.23 10.38 4.84
C ARG A 133 -9.91 9.41 5.98
N ASN A 134 -9.03 8.43 5.73
CA ASN A 134 -8.65 7.39 6.68
C ASN A 134 -7.38 7.75 7.47
N THR A 135 -7.02 9.04 7.54
CA THR A 135 -5.89 9.52 8.34
C THR A 135 -6.39 9.99 9.69
N VAL A 136 -5.76 9.47 10.75
CA VAL A 136 -5.98 9.91 12.13
C VAL A 136 -4.80 10.77 12.57
N LEU A 137 -5.09 11.91 13.21
CA LEU A 137 -4.08 12.78 13.82
C LEU A 137 -3.86 12.35 15.28
N LYS A 138 -2.61 12.26 15.70
CA LYS A 138 -2.18 11.90 17.06
C LYS A 138 -1.05 12.79 17.55
#